data_AF-A0A7K8D551-F1
#
_entry.id   AF-A0A7K8D551-F1
#
_cell.length_a   1.000
_cell.length_b   1.000
_cell.length_c   1.000
_cell.angle_alpha   90.00
_cell.angle_beta   90.00
_cell.angle_gamma   90.00
#
_symmetry.space_group_name_H-M   'P 1'
#
loop_
_entity.id
_entity.type
_entity.pdbx_description
1 polymer ?
#
loop_
_entity_poly.entity_id
_entity_poly.type
_entity_poly.pdbx_seq_one_letter_code
_entity_poly.pdbx_strand_id
1 'polypeptide(L)' 'TVLPVPPLSVRPAVAMQGSALNQDDLTHKLADIVKINNQLRRNEQNGAAAHVIAEDVKLLQFHVATMVDNELPGLPR' A
#
# COMPACT_ATOMS: atom_id res chain seq x y z
N THR A 1 -7.61 2.03 -13.84
CA THR A 1 -8.24 1.07 -12.89
C THR A 1 -8.42 1.76 -11.54
N VAL A 2 -9.22 1.20 -10.64
CA VAL A 2 -9.49 1.76 -9.30
C VAL A 2 -9.41 0.63 -8.26
N LEU A 3 -8.77 0.87 -7.12
CA LEU A 3 -8.73 -0.03 -5.97
C LEU A 3 -9.76 0.45 -4.93
N PRO A 4 -10.74 -0.38 -4.51
CA PRO A 4 -11.69 0.01 -3.49
C PRO A 4 -11.01 0.16 -2.13
N VAL A 5 -11.46 1.12 -1.33
CA VAL A 5 -10.97 1.34 0.04
C VAL A 5 -12.03 0.84 1.02
N PRO A 6 -11.72 -0.10 1.92
CA PRO A 6 -12.68 -0.59 2.90
C PRO A 6 -13.12 0.51 3.88
N PRO A 7 -14.40 0.49 4.32
CA PRO A 7 -14.91 1.45 5.29
C PRO A 7 -14.26 1.26 6.67
N LEU A 8 -14.34 2.27 7.53
CA LEU A 8 -13.70 2.23 8.87
C LEU A 8 -14.15 1.06 9.73
N SER A 9 -15.38 0.58 9.57
CA SER A 9 -15.90 -0.61 10.27
C SER A 9 -15.09 -1.89 9.98
N VAL A 10 -14.40 -1.95 8.85
CA VAL A 10 -13.55 -3.08 8.43
C VAL A 10 -12.08 -2.86 8.78
N ARG A 11 -11.69 -1.60 9.09
CA ARG A 11 -10.33 -1.22 9.49
C ARG A 11 -10.36 -0.32 10.74
N PRO A 12 -10.84 -0.85 11.88
CA PRO A 12 -11.12 -0.05 13.07
C PRO A 12 -9.84 0.50 13.69
N ALA A 13 -9.91 1.73 14.20
CA ALA A 13 -8.81 2.28 14.97
C ALA A 13 -9.08 2.17 16.47
N VAL A 14 -8.07 1.81 17.25
CA VAL A 14 -8.16 1.61 18.70
C VAL A 14 -7.48 2.77 19.41
N ALA A 15 -8.25 3.50 20.22
CA ALA A 15 -7.70 4.50 21.14
C ALA A 15 -7.66 3.91 22.56
N MET A 16 -6.47 3.81 23.15
CA MET A 16 -6.33 3.63 24.60
C MET A 16 -6.34 5.02 25.27
N GLN A 17 -7.04 5.16 26.39
CA GLN A 17 -7.04 6.42 27.17
C GLN A 17 -5.61 6.89 27.43
N GLY A 18 -5.28 8.10 26.95
CA GLY A 18 -3.96 8.71 27.11
C GLY A 18 -2.88 8.27 26.11
N SER A 19 -3.21 7.38 25.16
CA SER A 19 -2.27 6.92 24.13
C SER A 19 -2.62 7.48 22.74
N ALA A 20 -1.65 7.41 21.83
CA ALA A 20 -1.85 7.67 20.42
C ALA A 20 -2.85 6.66 19.81
N LEU A 21 -3.50 7.08 18.74
CA LEU A 21 -4.52 6.29 18.05
C LEU A 21 -3.83 5.15 17.28
N ASN A 22 -4.07 3.90 17.68
CA ASN A 22 -3.52 2.73 17.00
C ASN A 22 -4.40 2.39 15.79
N GLN A 23 -3.83 2.51 14.59
CA GLN A 23 -4.52 2.22 13.34
C GLN A 23 -4.51 0.72 13.05
N ASP A 24 -5.53 0.24 12.35
CA ASP A 24 -5.59 -1.11 11.80
C ASP A 24 -4.46 -1.35 10.77
N ASP A 25 -4.00 -2.59 10.65
CA ASP A 25 -2.97 -3.00 9.69
C ASP A 25 -3.37 -2.71 8.23
N LEU A 26 -4.67 -2.82 7.88
CA LEU A 26 -5.15 -2.45 6.56
C LEU A 26 -4.96 -0.96 6.29
N THR A 27 -5.11 -0.10 7.31
CA THR A 27 -4.86 1.34 7.16
C THR A 27 -3.39 1.62 6.89
N HIS A 28 -2.49 0.92 7.57
CA HIS A 28 -1.05 1.00 7.28
C HIS A 28 -0.72 0.51 5.87
N LYS A 29 -1.27 -0.64 5.45
CA LYS A 29 -1.05 -1.18 4.11
C LYS A 29 -1.57 -0.26 3.00
N LEU A 30 -2.74 0.34 3.18
CA LEU A 30 -3.31 1.32 2.26
C LEU A 30 -2.45 2.59 2.17
N ALA A 31 -1.88 3.06 3.27
CA ALA A 31 -0.97 4.20 3.27
C ALA A 31 0.28 3.93 2.41
N ASP A 32 0.87 2.73 2.53
CA ASP A 32 2.00 2.33 1.69
C ASP A 32 1.63 2.25 0.20
N ILE A 33 0.49 1.64 -0.13
CA ILE A 33 -0.02 1.57 -1.51
C ILE A 33 -0.17 2.97 -2.11
N VAL A 34 -0.77 3.91 -1.37
CA VAL A 34 -0.94 5.29 -1.84
C VAL A 34 0.41 5.98 -2.03
N LYS A 35 1.36 5.80 -1.09
CA LYS A 35 2.69 6.38 -1.17
C LYS A 35 3.44 5.91 -2.43
N ILE A 36 3.45 4.60 -2.69
CA ILE A 36 4.15 4.02 -3.84
C ILE A 36 3.46 4.43 -5.15
N ASN A 37 2.12 4.40 -5.21
CA ASN A 37 1.39 4.84 -6.39
C ASN A 37 1.66 6.33 -6.73
N ASN A 38 1.77 7.19 -5.72
CA ASN A 38 2.14 8.59 -5.93
C ASN A 38 3.61 8.74 -6.38
N GLN A 39 4.51 7.92 -5.84
CA GLN A 39 5.91 7.90 -6.25
C GLN A 39 6.05 7.47 -7.71
N LEU A 40 5.40 6.37 -8.11
CA LEU A 40 5.34 5.88 -9.48
C LEU A 40 4.86 6.98 -10.44
N ARG A 41 3.72 7.61 -10.14
CA ARG A 41 3.17 8.71 -10.96
C ARG A 41 4.14 9.87 -11.12
N ARG A 42 4.86 10.25 -10.05
CA ARG A 42 5.87 11.32 -10.11
C ARG A 42 7.06 10.89 -10.96
N ASN A 43 7.54 9.66 -10.81
CA ASN A 43 8.66 9.14 -11.58
C ASN A 43 8.31 9.04 -13.07
N GLU A 44 7.09 8.63 -13.42
CA GLU A 44 6.61 8.63 -14.80
C GLU A 44 6.57 10.05 -15.39
N GLN A 45 6.02 11.03 -14.64
CA GLN A 45 5.94 12.43 -15.07
C GLN A 45 7.32 13.09 -15.25
N ASN A 46 8.29 12.72 -14.41
CA ASN A 46 9.65 13.24 -14.46
C ASN A 46 10.52 12.55 -15.52
N GLY A 47 10.00 11.54 -16.23
CA GLY A 47 10.76 10.79 -17.24
C GLY A 47 11.87 9.93 -16.63
N ALA A 48 11.63 9.34 -15.46
CA ALA A 48 12.58 8.41 -14.84
C ALA A 48 12.89 7.22 -15.77
N ALA A 49 14.06 6.62 -15.59
CA ALA A 49 14.49 5.49 -16.41
C ALA A 49 13.53 4.31 -16.30
N ALA A 50 13.36 3.57 -17.40
CA ALA A 50 12.39 2.46 -17.49
C ALA A 50 12.56 1.40 -16.40
N HIS A 51 13.79 1.13 -15.95
CA HIS A 51 14.05 0.18 -14.88
C HIS A 51 13.49 0.63 -13.52
N VAL A 52 13.52 1.95 -13.23
CA VAL A 52 12.97 2.53 -12.00
C VAL A 52 11.45 2.40 -12.00
N ILE A 53 10.81 2.75 -13.12
CA ILE A 53 9.36 2.59 -13.29
C ILE A 53 8.96 1.11 -13.12
N ALA A 54 9.73 0.19 -13.72
CA ALA A 54 9.45 -1.23 -13.60
C ALA A 54 9.59 -1.75 -12.15
N GLU A 55 10.53 -1.21 -11.38
CA GLU A 55 10.71 -1.54 -9.96
C GLU A 55 9.55 -0.99 -9.11
N ASP A 56 9.17 0.27 -9.32
CA ASP A 56 8.03 0.89 -8.64
C ASP A 56 6.72 0.14 -8.93
N VAL A 57 6.52 -0.30 -10.17
CA VAL A 57 5.35 -1.11 -10.56
C VAL A 57 5.35 -2.46 -9.84
N LYS A 58 6.50 -3.14 -9.77
CA LYS A 58 6.62 -4.42 -9.02
C LYS A 58 6.34 -4.21 -7.54
N LEU A 59 6.85 -3.14 -6.95
CA LEU A 59 6.63 -2.82 -5.56
C LEU A 59 5.15 -2.51 -5.29
N LEU A 60 4.51 -1.71 -6.15
CA LEU A 60 3.08 -1.45 -6.04
C LEU A 60 2.26 -2.74 -6.14
N GLN A 61 2.59 -3.60 -7.10
CA GLN A 61 1.93 -4.89 -7.28
C GLN A 61 2.08 -5.78 -6.03
N PHE A 62 3.26 -5.82 -5.43
CA PHE A 62 3.50 -6.56 -4.19
C PHE A 62 2.60 -6.06 -3.05
N HIS A 63 2.53 -4.74 -2.83
CA HIS A 63 1.72 -4.18 -1.76
C HIS A 63 0.22 -4.40 -1.98
N VAL A 64 -0.26 -4.29 -3.22
CA VAL A 64 -1.67 -4.57 -3.54
C VAL A 64 -2.00 -6.05 -3.38
N ALA A 65 -1.12 -6.95 -3.83
CA ALA A 65 -1.32 -8.39 -3.74
C ALA A 65 -1.38 -8.87 -2.28
N THR A 66 -0.40 -8.45 -1.48
CA THR A 66 -0.31 -8.81 -0.05
C THR A 66 -1.37 -8.14 0.82
N MET A 67 -2.03 -7.07 0.35
CA MET A 67 -3.21 -6.54 1.03
C MET A 67 -4.38 -7.54 1.01
N VAL A 68 -4.46 -8.38 -0.03
CA VAL A 68 -5.54 -9.36 -0.21
C VAL A 68 -5.13 -10.73 0.33
N ASP A 69 -3.92 -11.17 0.01
CA ASP A 69 -3.40 -12.48 0.40
C ASP A 69 -1.90 -12.40 0.69
N ASN A 70 -1.55 -12.56 1.96
CA ASN A 70 -0.17 -12.57 2.44
C ASN A 70 0.55 -13.91 2.16
N GLU A 71 -0.17 -14.96 1.76
CA GLU A 71 0.37 -16.31 1.56
C GLU A 71 0.60 -16.66 0.09
N LEU A 72 0.56 -15.66 -0.80
CA LEU A 72 0.76 -15.87 -2.24
C LEU A 72 2.09 -16.59 -2.54
N PRO A 73 2.05 -17.70 -3.32
CA PRO A 73 3.26 -18.43 -3.69
C PRO A 73 4.26 -17.54 -4.43
N GLY A 74 5.53 -17.58 -4.01
CA GLY A 74 6.61 -16.85 -4.67
C GLY A 74 6.83 -15.42 -4.16
N LEU A 75 6.10 -14.98 -3.13
CA LEU A 75 6.41 -13.74 -2.41
C LEU A 75 7.36 -14.00 -1.23
N PRO A 76 8.31 -13.09 -0.95
CA PRO A 76 9.11 -13.17 0.26
C PRO A 76 8.23 -13.01 1.51
N ARG A 77 8.54 -13.79 2.55
CA ARG A 77 7.90 -13.74 3.87
C ARG A 77 8.55 -12.70 4.77
#